data_AF-A0A353LZ93-F1
#
_entry.id   AF-A0A353LZ93-F1
#
_cell.length_a   1.000
_cell.length_b   1.000
_cell.length_c   1.000
_cell.angle_alpha   90.00
_cell.angle_beta   90.00
_cell.angle_gamma   90.00
#
_symmetry.space_group_name_H-M   'P 1'
#
loop_
_entity.id
_entity.type
_entity.pdbx_description
1 polymer ?
#
loop_
_entity_poly.entity_id
_entity_poly.type
_entity_poly.pdbx_seq_one_letter_code
_entity_poly.pdbx_strand_id
1 'polypeptide(L)'
;MEMMAPRGLSFTNFGPGMSMGHTVAVKELPGVEDALSMTMPVGSGVHRRLVYVQLKPGAELAAIEALIHADPYFKNDETHIYKVESIEALQDVGHGVLLERTGTSGRTANQRFKWEMRINNPALTAQVMVAAARASVKQEPGAYTLLEIPLLDYFFGQPDELIRHLV
;
A
#
# COMPACT_ATOMS: atom_id res chain seq x y z
N MET A 1 -14.21 6.26 8.07
CA MET A 1 -15.31 6.54 7.11
C MET A 1 -16.58 5.76 7.43
N GLU A 2 -16.50 4.47 7.78
CA GLU A 2 -17.69 3.67 8.11
C GLU A 2 -18.47 4.19 9.33
N MET A 3 -17.77 4.76 10.32
CA MET A 3 -18.43 5.50 11.41
C MET A 3 -19.36 6.61 10.91
N MET A 4 -18.98 7.34 9.85
CA MET A 4 -19.77 8.45 9.31
C MET A 4 -20.93 7.98 8.42
N ALA A 5 -20.70 6.94 7.63
CA ALA A 5 -21.72 6.32 6.79
C ALA A 5 -21.69 4.81 6.99
N PRO A 6 -22.48 4.19 7.88
CA PRO A 6 -22.33 2.77 8.25
C PRO A 6 -22.75 1.79 7.14
N ARG A 7 -23.58 2.22 6.19
CA ARG A 7 -23.98 1.40 5.03
C ARG A 7 -23.32 1.94 3.77
N GLY A 8 -22.77 1.08 2.92
CA GLY A 8 -22.12 1.49 1.68
C GLY A 8 -20.99 0.55 1.24
N LEU A 9 -20.21 1.02 0.27
CA LEU A 9 -19.03 0.33 -0.25
C LEU A 9 -17.78 1.15 0.06
N SER A 10 -16.71 0.46 0.43
CA SER A 10 -15.37 1.02 0.60
C SER A 10 -14.43 0.37 -0.41
N PHE A 11 -13.58 1.16 -1.06
CA PHE A 11 -12.54 0.68 -1.95
C PHE A 11 -11.19 1.22 -1.52
N THR A 12 -10.18 0.35 -1.49
CA THR A 12 -8.79 0.69 -1.19
C THR A 12 -7.96 0.48 -2.44
N ASN A 13 -7.55 1.56 -3.08
CA ASN A 13 -6.74 1.52 -4.29
C ASN A 13 -5.29 1.84 -3.90
N PHE A 14 -4.35 0.95 -4.24
CA PHE A 14 -2.94 1.05 -3.83
C PHE A 14 -2.11 1.46 -5.04
N GLY A 15 -1.10 2.28 -4.77
CA GLY A 15 -0.15 2.73 -5.77
C GLY A 15 -0.60 3.98 -6.54
N PRO A 16 0.11 4.37 -7.62
CA PRO A 16 1.32 3.72 -8.15
C PRO A 16 2.41 3.54 -7.08
N GLY A 17 3.03 2.36 -7.04
CA GLY A 17 4.10 2.11 -6.08
C GLY A 17 4.66 0.69 -6.14
N MET A 18 5.90 0.54 -5.66
CA MET A 18 6.58 -0.75 -5.60
C MET A 18 5.91 -1.68 -4.60
N SER A 19 5.63 -2.93 -5.01
CA SER A 19 5.24 -4.01 -4.10
C SER A 19 6.45 -4.86 -3.75
N MET A 20 6.90 -4.78 -2.51
CA MET A 20 8.05 -5.54 -2.02
C MET A 20 7.84 -7.05 -2.15
N GLY A 21 6.68 -7.57 -1.75
CA GLY A 21 6.37 -9.01 -1.82
C GLY A 21 6.33 -9.56 -3.25
N HIS A 22 5.63 -8.88 -4.17
CA HIS A 22 5.59 -9.29 -5.58
C HIS A 22 6.96 -9.19 -6.24
N THR A 23 7.75 -8.17 -5.88
CA THR A 23 9.11 -8.03 -6.39
C THR A 23 9.98 -9.21 -5.97
N VAL A 24 9.92 -9.62 -4.69
CA VAL A 24 10.65 -10.79 -4.18
C VAL A 24 10.24 -12.06 -4.93
N ALA A 25 8.94 -12.28 -5.15
CA ALA A 25 8.46 -13.46 -5.88
C ALA A 25 9.07 -13.57 -7.28
N VAL A 26 9.21 -12.45 -8.01
CA VAL A 26 9.82 -12.44 -9.35
C VAL A 26 11.34 -12.64 -9.28
N LYS A 27 12.02 -12.05 -8.29
CA LYS A 27 13.48 -12.20 -8.12
C LYS A 27 13.91 -13.65 -7.86
N GLU A 28 13.05 -14.45 -7.23
CA GLU A 28 13.31 -15.86 -6.95
C GLU A 28 13.17 -16.77 -8.20
N LEU A 29 12.66 -16.26 -9.32
CA LEU A 29 12.48 -17.06 -10.53
C LEU A 29 13.82 -17.38 -11.22
N PRO A 30 14.01 -18.61 -11.70
CA PRO A 30 15.19 -18.97 -12.49
C PRO A 30 15.34 -18.07 -13.72
N GLY A 31 16.56 -17.57 -13.95
CA GLY A 31 16.87 -16.70 -15.09
C GLY A 31 16.61 -15.20 -14.87
N VAL A 32 16.02 -14.81 -13.73
CA VAL A 32 15.92 -13.41 -13.32
C VAL A 32 17.20 -13.00 -12.57
N GLU A 33 17.80 -11.89 -12.99
CA GLU A 33 18.93 -11.24 -12.32
C GLU A 33 18.44 -10.24 -11.28
N ASP A 34 17.52 -9.36 -11.70
CA ASP A 34 16.84 -8.43 -10.82
C ASP A 34 15.41 -8.17 -11.33
N ALA A 35 14.53 -7.71 -10.47
CA ALA A 35 13.15 -7.38 -10.83
C ALA A 35 12.56 -6.27 -9.97
N LEU A 36 11.50 -5.67 -10.50
CA LEU A 36 10.65 -4.69 -9.84
C LEU A 36 9.20 -4.95 -10.22
N SER A 37 8.32 -5.11 -9.24
CA SER A 37 6.87 -5.19 -9.47
C SER A 37 6.17 -3.96 -8.92
N MET A 38 5.52 -3.21 -9.81
CA MET A 38 4.69 -2.06 -9.47
C MET A 38 3.21 -2.46 -9.37
N THR A 39 2.56 -1.98 -8.31
CA THR A 39 1.10 -2.05 -8.16
C THR A 39 0.49 -0.77 -8.72
N MET A 40 -0.40 -0.93 -9.70
CA MET A 40 -1.08 0.18 -10.34
C MET A 40 -2.59 0.09 -10.09
N PRO A 41 -3.23 1.12 -9.52
CA PRO A 41 -4.66 1.08 -9.28
C PRO A 41 -5.42 1.19 -10.60
N VAL A 42 -6.43 0.34 -10.78
CA VAL A 42 -7.42 0.43 -11.88
C VAL A 42 -8.72 1.05 -11.38
N GLY A 43 -8.98 0.96 -10.07
CA GLY A 43 -10.18 1.49 -9.41
C GLY A 43 -10.97 0.37 -8.74
N SER A 44 -11.90 0.75 -7.85
CA SER A 44 -12.77 -0.21 -7.15
C SER A 44 -12.02 -1.35 -6.42
N GLY A 45 -10.80 -1.09 -5.95
CA GLY A 45 -9.96 -2.09 -5.28
C GLY A 45 -9.32 -3.12 -6.21
N VAL A 46 -9.43 -2.92 -7.53
CA VAL A 46 -8.74 -3.73 -8.55
C VAL A 46 -7.42 -3.07 -8.92
N HIS A 47 -6.40 -3.90 -9.07
CA HIS A 47 -5.04 -3.48 -9.42
C HIS A 47 -4.54 -4.28 -10.62
N ARG A 48 -3.60 -3.66 -11.34
CA ARG A 48 -2.76 -4.34 -12.32
C ARG A 48 -1.31 -4.29 -11.89
N ARG A 49 -0.52 -5.23 -12.37
CA ARG A 49 0.90 -5.39 -12.08
C ARG A 49 1.71 -4.99 -13.30
N LEU A 50 2.66 -4.08 -13.13
CA LEU A 50 3.70 -3.83 -14.13
C LEU A 50 5.00 -4.42 -13.57
N VAL A 51 5.52 -5.44 -14.23
CA VAL A 51 6.71 -6.18 -13.79
C VAL A 51 7.85 -5.87 -14.74
N TYR A 52 8.93 -5.34 -14.20
CA TYR A 52 10.17 -5.09 -14.92
C TYR A 52 11.17 -6.17 -14.52
N VAL A 53 11.78 -6.82 -15.50
CA VAL A 53 12.76 -7.91 -15.28
C VAL A 53 14.07 -7.60 -15.99
N GLN A 54 15.16 -7.75 -15.24
CA GLN A 54 16.50 -7.83 -15.77
C GLN A 54 16.90 -9.31 -15.83
N LEU A 55 17.32 -9.77 -17.00
CA LEU A 55 17.55 -11.19 -17.27
C LEU A 55 19.01 -11.57 -17.08
N LYS A 56 19.24 -12.79 -16.59
CA LYS A 56 20.56 -13.44 -16.62
C LYS A 56 20.99 -13.74 -18.07
N PRO A 57 22.30 -13.81 -18.35
CA PRO A 57 22.79 -14.24 -19.66
C PRO A 57 22.20 -15.59 -20.07
N GLY A 58 21.63 -15.66 -21.28
CA GLY A 58 21.01 -16.88 -21.82
C GLY A 58 19.59 -17.19 -21.31
N ALA A 59 19.00 -16.35 -20.47
CA ALA A 59 17.60 -16.50 -20.07
C ALA A 59 16.65 -15.93 -21.12
N GLU A 60 15.56 -16.65 -21.37
CA GLU A 60 14.52 -16.28 -22.33
C GLU A 60 13.34 -15.62 -21.60
N LEU A 61 12.92 -14.44 -22.08
CA LEU A 61 11.83 -13.68 -21.47
C LEU A 61 10.53 -14.49 -21.42
N ALA A 62 10.18 -15.19 -22.51
CA ALA A 62 8.93 -15.95 -22.62
C ALA A 62 8.80 -17.05 -21.55
N ALA A 63 9.91 -17.69 -21.15
CA ALA A 63 9.89 -18.69 -20.09
C ALA A 63 9.58 -18.06 -18.72
N ILE A 64 10.16 -16.88 -18.45
CA ILE A 64 9.92 -16.12 -17.23
C ILE A 64 8.50 -15.56 -17.20
N GLU A 65 7.97 -15.09 -18.34
CA GLU A 65 6.59 -14.64 -18.45
C GLU A 65 5.59 -15.74 -18.10
N ALA A 66 5.80 -16.95 -18.61
CA ALA A 66 4.97 -18.11 -18.28
C ALA A 66 5.01 -18.44 -16.78
N LEU A 67 6.19 -18.35 -16.15
CA LEU A 67 6.35 -18.56 -14.71
C LEU A 67 5.62 -17.48 -13.90
N ILE A 68 5.78 -16.20 -14.26
CA ILE A 68 5.11 -15.09 -13.58
C ILE A 68 3.60 -15.25 -13.68
N HIS A 69 3.04 -15.51 -14.87
CA HIS A 69 1.59 -15.67 -15.03
C HIS A 69 1.02 -16.89 -14.30
N ALA A 70 1.81 -17.95 -14.09
CA ALA A 70 1.40 -19.12 -13.33
C ALA A 70 1.51 -18.92 -11.80
N ASP A 71 2.30 -17.94 -11.35
CA ASP A 71 2.58 -17.72 -9.93
C ASP A 71 1.32 -17.26 -9.16
N PRO A 72 1.06 -17.79 -7.95
CA PRO A 72 -0.07 -17.38 -7.13
C PRO A 72 -0.17 -15.87 -6.84
N TYR A 73 0.95 -15.12 -6.85
CA TYR A 73 0.98 -13.68 -6.68
C TYR A 73 0.40 -12.91 -7.89
N PHE A 74 0.42 -13.49 -9.09
CA PHE A 74 0.10 -12.76 -10.33
C PHE A 74 -1.06 -13.35 -11.12
N LYS A 75 -1.35 -14.65 -10.97
CA LYS A 75 -2.34 -15.37 -11.79
C LYS A 75 -3.77 -14.79 -11.79
N ASN A 76 -4.11 -13.98 -10.79
CA ASN A 76 -5.44 -13.36 -10.66
C ASN A 76 -5.45 -11.88 -11.08
N ASP A 77 -4.29 -11.29 -11.33
CA ASP A 77 -4.14 -9.86 -11.63
C ASP A 77 -3.74 -9.67 -13.10
N GLU A 78 -4.28 -8.62 -13.74
CA GLU A 78 -3.77 -8.17 -15.03
C GLU A 78 -2.28 -7.82 -14.86
N THR A 79 -1.41 -8.54 -15.58
CA THR A 79 0.04 -8.44 -15.41
C THR A 79 0.71 -8.17 -16.75
N HIS A 80 1.53 -7.13 -16.81
CA HIS A 80 2.36 -6.78 -17.97
C HIS A 80 3.83 -6.89 -17.59
N ILE A 81 4.64 -7.50 -18.47
CA ILE A 81 6.03 -7.84 -18.18
C ILE A 81 6.93 -7.14 -19.20
N TYR A 82 7.98 -6.49 -18.71
CA TYR A 82 8.90 -5.69 -19.50
C TYR A 82 10.33 -6.10 -19.19
N LYS A 83 11.09 -6.47 -20.21
CA LYS A 83 12.54 -6.63 -20.09
C LYS A 83 13.21 -5.25 -20.02
N VAL A 84 14.13 -5.07 -19.09
CA VAL A 84 14.92 -3.85 -18.93
C VAL A 84 16.40 -4.17 -18.77
N GLU A 85 17.25 -3.18 -19.05
CA GLU A 85 18.70 -3.32 -18.90
C GLU A 85 19.15 -3.24 -17.44
N SER A 86 18.52 -2.37 -16.64
CA SER A 86 18.83 -2.18 -15.22
C SER A 86 17.57 -1.81 -14.45
N ILE A 87 17.36 -2.46 -13.29
CA ILE A 87 16.28 -2.12 -12.35
C ILE A 87 16.59 -0.86 -11.55
N GLU A 88 17.88 -0.56 -11.29
CA GLU A 88 18.31 0.59 -10.48
C GLU A 88 17.77 1.92 -11.02
N ALA A 89 17.72 2.08 -12.35
CA ALA A 89 17.19 3.28 -13.00
C ALA A 89 15.68 3.50 -12.82
N LEU A 90 14.95 2.49 -12.33
CA LEU A 90 13.49 2.50 -12.15
C LEU A 90 13.07 2.52 -10.67
N GLN A 91 14.03 2.49 -9.74
CA GLN A 91 13.70 2.41 -8.32
C GLN A 91 13.09 3.73 -7.83
N ASP A 92 11.80 3.69 -7.54
CA ASP A 92 11.07 4.70 -6.78
C ASP A 92 10.34 4.03 -5.61
N VAL A 93 10.65 4.47 -4.39
CA VAL A 93 9.97 4.04 -3.15
C VAL A 93 8.72 4.88 -2.84
N GLY A 94 8.35 5.75 -3.78
CA GLY A 94 7.06 6.40 -3.85
C GLY A 94 5.93 5.39 -3.83
N HIS A 95 4.93 5.67 -3.00
CA HIS A 95 3.72 4.87 -2.93
C HIS A 95 2.54 5.78 -2.59
N GLY A 96 1.36 5.30 -2.90
CA GLY A 96 0.13 5.97 -2.52
C GLY A 96 -0.97 5.00 -2.11
N VAL A 97 -2.01 5.58 -1.54
CA VAL A 97 -3.30 4.91 -1.38
C VAL A 97 -4.40 5.91 -1.63
N LEU A 98 -5.46 5.44 -2.25
CA LEU A 98 -6.72 6.14 -2.41
C LEU A 98 -7.80 5.28 -1.77
N LEU A 99 -8.31 5.75 -0.62
CA LEU A 99 -9.44 5.15 0.08
C LEU A 99 -10.71 5.93 -0.29
N GLU A 100 -11.69 5.22 -0.82
CA GLU A 100 -12.96 5.80 -1.25
C GLU A 100 -14.11 5.11 -0.55
N ARG A 101 -15.10 5.88 -0.08
CA ARG A 101 -16.35 5.34 0.44
C ARG A 101 -17.54 6.07 -0.17
N THR A 102 -18.51 5.30 -0.67
CA THR A 102 -19.84 5.80 -1.00
C THR A 102 -20.87 5.08 -0.15
N GLY A 103 -21.71 5.82 0.57
CA GLY A 103 -22.61 5.24 1.56
C GLY A 103 -23.77 6.10 2.01
N THR A 104 -24.33 5.74 3.16
CA THR A 104 -25.53 6.35 3.76
C THR A 104 -25.27 6.67 5.23
N SER A 105 -25.53 7.91 5.64
CA SER A 105 -25.53 8.36 7.04
C SER A 105 -26.95 8.35 7.56
N GLY A 106 -27.25 7.53 8.58
CA GLY A 106 -28.63 7.31 9.02
C GLY A 106 -29.49 6.80 7.85
N ARG A 107 -30.44 7.61 7.37
CA ARG A 107 -31.30 7.32 6.20
C ARG A 107 -30.92 8.09 4.94
N THR A 108 -29.91 8.95 4.99
CA THR A 108 -29.55 9.87 3.90
C THR A 108 -28.41 9.30 3.07
N ALA A 109 -28.74 8.86 1.86
CA ALA A 109 -27.81 8.20 0.92
C ALA A 109 -26.86 9.19 0.24
N ASN A 110 -25.96 8.65 -0.59
CA ASN A 110 -24.99 9.39 -1.42
C ASN A 110 -23.96 10.21 -0.63
N GLN A 111 -23.58 9.73 0.56
CA GLN A 111 -22.42 10.24 1.28
C GLN A 111 -21.16 9.75 0.59
N ARG A 112 -20.23 10.65 0.26
CA ARG A 112 -19.01 10.33 -0.48
C ARG A 112 -17.80 10.83 0.31
N PHE A 113 -16.85 9.93 0.55
CA PHE A 113 -15.62 10.23 1.25
C PHE A 113 -14.45 9.77 0.39
N LYS A 114 -13.40 10.59 0.37
CA LYS A 114 -12.14 10.30 -0.29
C LYS A 114 -11.01 10.66 0.66
N TRP A 115 -10.03 9.78 0.78
CA TRP A 115 -8.77 10.04 1.47
C TRP A 115 -7.61 9.53 0.62
N GLU A 116 -6.59 10.35 0.44
CA GLU A 116 -5.49 10.08 -0.48
C GLU A 116 -4.15 10.36 0.19
N MET A 117 -3.18 9.48 -0.05
CA MET A 117 -1.77 9.70 0.30
C MET A 117 -0.90 9.52 -0.93
N ARG A 118 0.12 10.39 -1.04
CA ARG A 118 1.25 10.26 -1.98
C ARG A 118 2.51 10.53 -1.19
N ILE A 119 3.28 9.49 -0.93
CA ILE A 119 4.27 9.48 0.15
C ILE A 119 5.48 8.64 -0.24
N ASN A 120 6.55 8.78 0.54
CA ASN A 120 7.64 7.81 0.58
C ASN A 120 7.25 6.69 1.57
N ASN A 121 7.14 5.45 1.07
CA ASN A 121 6.57 4.34 1.83
C ASN A 121 7.34 4.00 3.13
N PRO A 122 8.64 3.68 3.08
CA PRO A 122 9.38 3.35 4.30
C PRO A 122 9.47 4.55 5.27
N ALA A 123 9.59 5.78 4.76
CA ALA A 123 9.67 6.97 5.61
C ALA A 123 8.38 7.20 6.41
N LEU A 124 7.21 7.13 5.75
CA LEU A 124 5.93 7.28 6.44
C LEU A 124 5.70 6.13 7.43
N THR A 125 6.03 4.91 7.05
CA THR A 125 5.93 3.73 7.93
C THR A 125 6.74 3.96 9.21
N ALA A 126 7.99 4.38 9.09
CA ALA A 126 8.85 4.68 10.24
C ALA A 126 8.28 5.78 11.13
N GLN A 127 7.73 6.85 10.54
CA GLN A 127 7.11 7.93 11.31
C GLN A 127 5.88 7.46 12.10
N VAL A 128 5.03 6.61 11.52
CA VAL A 128 3.87 6.01 12.21
C VAL A 128 4.34 5.09 13.33
N MET A 129 5.41 4.31 13.13
CA MET A 129 6.00 3.47 14.19
C MET A 129 6.49 4.31 15.38
N VAL A 130 7.15 5.45 15.13
CA VAL A 130 7.58 6.36 16.20
C VAL A 130 6.37 6.93 16.95
N ALA A 131 5.29 7.27 16.25
CA ALA A 131 4.06 7.73 16.88
C ALA A 131 3.39 6.62 17.72
N ALA A 132 3.37 5.39 17.21
CA ALA A 132 2.85 4.23 17.94
C ALA A 132 3.66 3.92 19.20
N ALA A 133 5.00 4.02 19.14
CA ALA A 133 5.87 3.86 20.31
C ALA A 133 5.61 4.93 21.39
N ARG A 134 5.30 6.17 20.98
CA ARG A 134 4.88 7.21 21.92
C ARG A 134 3.53 6.90 22.57
N ALA A 135 2.59 6.37 21.79
CA ALA A 135 1.26 6.05 22.29
C ALA A 135 1.29 4.82 23.22
N SER A 136 2.15 3.83 22.93
CA SER A 136 2.22 2.58 23.68
C SER A 136 2.66 2.76 25.13
N VAL A 137 3.49 3.76 25.45
CA VAL A 137 3.92 4.03 26.84
C VAL A 137 2.81 4.64 27.71
N LYS A 138 1.66 4.98 27.11
CA LYS A 138 0.48 5.51 27.81
C LYS A 138 -0.61 4.46 28.03
N GLN A 139 -0.44 3.25 27.49
CA GLN A 139 -1.45 2.19 27.57
C GLN A 139 -1.14 1.21 28.71
N GLU A 140 -2.17 0.52 29.18
CA GLU A 140 -2.03 -0.61 30.10
C GLU A 140 -1.36 -1.83 29.41
N PRO A 141 -0.88 -2.84 30.16
CA PRO A 141 -0.31 -4.04 29.56
C PRO A 141 -1.28 -4.76 28.61
N GLY A 142 -0.86 -4.91 27.35
CA GLY A 142 -1.67 -5.55 26.32
C GLY A 142 -1.04 -5.44 24.93
N ALA A 143 -1.78 -5.90 23.92
CA ALA A 143 -1.46 -5.72 22.51
C ALA A 143 -2.59 -4.93 21.85
N TYR A 144 -2.23 -3.92 21.08
CA TYR A 144 -3.17 -2.96 20.51
C TYR A 144 -2.89 -2.74 19.03
N THR A 145 -3.95 -2.69 18.23
CA THR A 145 -3.94 -2.13 16.87
C THR A 145 -4.08 -0.61 16.92
N LEU A 146 -3.89 0.05 15.77
CA LEU A 146 -3.99 1.52 15.72
C LEU A 146 -5.37 2.05 16.13
N LEU A 147 -6.42 1.25 15.93
CA LEU A 147 -7.81 1.62 16.20
C LEU A 147 -8.17 1.56 17.69
N GLU A 148 -7.40 0.83 18.50
CA GLU A 148 -7.68 0.59 19.92
C GLU A 148 -7.07 1.64 20.84
N ILE A 149 -6.19 2.50 20.32
CA ILE A 149 -5.52 3.55 21.08
C ILE A 149 -6.15 4.91 20.71
N PRO A 150 -6.44 5.79 21.68
CA PRO A 150 -6.91 7.14 21.41
C PRO A 150 -5.99 7.91 20.46
N LEU A 151 -6.56 8.56 19.43
CA LEU A 151 -5.78 9.26 18.40
C LEU A 151 -4.83 10.33 18.97
N LEU A 152 -5.24 10.98 20.07
CA LEU A 152 -4.44 11.99 20.74
C LEU A 152 -3.11 11.44 21.29
N ASP A 153 -3.05 10.15 21.62
CA ASP A 153 -1.88 9.55 22.25
C ASP A 153 -0.67 9.43 21.32
N TYR A 154 -0.92 9.39 20.00
CA TYR A 154 0.11 9.34 18.96
C TYR A 154 0.86 10.66 18.80
N PHE A 155 0.24 11.79 19.18
CA PHE A 155 0.85 13.12 19.02
C PHE A 155 1.87 13.42 20.12
N PHE A 156 2.87 14.23 19.76
CA PHE A 156 3.79 14.84 20.71
C PHE A 156 3.23 16.18 21.18
N GLY A 157 3.24 16.44 22.49
CA GLY A 157 2.76 17.70 23.07
C GLY A 157 1.80 17.47 24.23
N GLN A 158 1.39 18.57 24.87
CA GLN A 158 0.39 18.53 25.95
C GLN A 158 -1.02 18.43 25.35
N PRO A 159 -1.92 17.60 25.92
CA PRO A 159 -3.28 17.42 25.42
C PRO A 159 -4.04 18.73 25.18
N ASP A 160 -3.98 19.68 26.12
CA ASP A 160 -4.71 20.95 26.00
C ASP A 160 -4.21 21.82 24.85
N GLU A 161 -2.90 21.83 24.60
CA GLU A 161 -2.31 22.53 23.46
C GLU A 161 -2.69 21.85 22.15
N LEU A 162 -2.66 20.51 22.14
CA LEU A 162 -3.03 19.68 21.01
C LEU A 162 -4.50 19.83 20.62
N ILE A 163 -5.39 19.99 21.60
CA ILE A 163 -6.81 20.24 21.33
C ILE A 163 -6.98 21.65 20.76
N ARG A 164 -6.32 22.66 21.34
CA ARG A 164 -6.47 24.06 20.91
C ARG A 164 -6.03 24.35 19.48
N HIS A 165 -5.07 23.61 18.93
CA HIS A 165 -4.58 23.85 17.57
C HIS A 165 -5.12 22.88 16.51
N LEU A 166 -5.72 21.74 16.89
CA LEU A 166 -6.29 20.76 15.95
C LEU A 166 -7.82 20.82 15.83
N VAL A 167 -8.51 21.46 16.77
CA VAL A 167 -9.98 21.62 16.83
C VAL A 167 -10.35 23.08 16.93
#